data_AF-A0A8H2NQI0-F1
#
_entry.id   AF-A0A8H2NQI0-F1
#
_cell.length_a   1.000
_cell.length_b   1.000
_cell.length_c   1.000
_cell.angle_alpha   90.00
_cell.angle_beta   90.00
_cell.angle_gamma   90.00
#
_symmetry.space_group_name_H-M   'P 1'
#
loop_
_entity.id
_entity.type
_entity.pdbx_description
1 polymer ?
#
loop_
_entity_poly.entity_id
_entity_poly.type
_entity_poly.pdbx_seq_one_letter_code
_entity_poly.pdbx_strand_id
1 'polypeptide(L)'
;MTNGSVGDLVVSNGQVLTVNYKGGQQKILVPEDVPIVNLVPADRSLLKVGVKIVSFVTQGADGTLTAQSISAGKDGVTPPM
;
A
#
# COMPACT_ATOMS: atom_id res chain seq x y z
N MET A 1 -5.49 -7.34 -13.26
CA MET A 1 -5.39 -7.18 -11.80
C MET A 1 -6.21 -8.25 -11.11
N THR A 2 -5.56 -9.09 -10.29
CA THR A 2 -6.20 -10.07 -9.40
C THR A 2 -6.35 -9.46 -8.00
N ASN A 3 -7.17 -8.41 -7.89
CA ASN A 3 -7.36 -7.72 -6.61
C ASN A 3 -8.46 -8.42 -5.81
N GLY A 4 -8.20 -8.67 -4.53
CA GLY A 4 -9.18 -9.14 -3.55
C GLY A 4 -9.36 -8.12 -2.42
N SER A 5 -10.54 -8.10 -1.79
CA SER A 5 -10.80 -7.30 -0.59
C SER A 5 -10.50 -8.10 0.67
N VAL A 6 -9.83 -7.47 1.63
CA VAL A 6 -9.64 -8.05 2.97
C VAL A 6 -10.95 -7.91 3.74
N GLY A 7 -11.47 -9.05 4.22
CA GLY A 7 -12.60 -9.12 5.15
C GLY A 7 -12.10 -9.17 6.59
N ASP A 8 -12.23 -10.34 7.23
CA ASP A 8 -11.84 -10.51 8.63
C ASP A 8 -10.32 -10.66 8.81
N LEU A 9 -9.81 -10.01 9.87
CA LEU A 9 -8.47 -10.20 10.42
C LEU A 9 -8.59 -10.87 11.79
N VAL A 10 -7.95 -12.03 11.95
CA VAL A 10 -7.83 -12.73 13.23
C VAL A 10 -6.36 -12.74 13.65
N VAL A 11 -6.09 -12.32 14.89
CA VAL A 11 -4.72 -12.27 15.44
C VAL A 11 -4.49 -13.48 16.35
N SER A 12 -3.56 -14.37 15.99
CA SER A 12 -3.12 -15.53 16.77
C SER A 12 -1.73 -16.01 16.32
N ASN A 13 -0.67 -15.84 17.15
CA ASN A 13 0.73 -16.19 16.83
C ASN A 13 1.10 -15.96 15.35
N GLY A 14 0.86 -14.73 14.88
CA GLY A 14 0.65 -14.39 13.46
C GLY A 14 -0.74 -13.79 13.21
N GLN A 15 -0.96 -13.28 12.00
CA GLN A 15 -2.20 -12.63 11.58
C GLN A 15 -2.83 -13.44 10.45
N VAL A 16 -4.04 -13.96 10.62
CA VAL A 16 -4.76 -14.63 9.53
C VAL A 16 -5.71 -13.64 8.86
N LEU A 17 -5.43 -13.32 7.60
CA LEU A 17 -6.25 -12.46 6.75
C LEU A 17 -7.20 -13.31 5.91
N THR A 18 -8.47 -12.95 5.92
CA THR A 18 -9.46 -13.49 4.99
C THR A 18 -9.57 -12.56 3.78
N VAL A 19 -9.18 -13.03 2.60
CA VAL A 19 -9.21 -12.26 1.35
C VAL A 19 -10.28 -12.81 0.42
N ASN A 20 -11.20 -11.94 0.00
CA ASN A 20 -12.28 -12.27 -0.93
C ASN A 20 -11.92 -11.76 -2.33
N TYR A 21 -12.07 -12.58 -3.36
CA TYR A 21 -11.82 -12.18 -4.76
C TYR A 21 -12.79 -12.85 -5.71
N LYS A 22 -12.80 -12.43 -6.98
CA LYS A 22 -13.69 -12.99 -8.00
C LYS A 22 -13.38 -14.48 -8.19
N GLY A 23 -14.20 -15.35 -7.61
CA GLY A 23 -14.06 -16.81 -7.66
C GLY A 23 -13.86 -17.49 -6.31
N GLY A 24 -13.74 -16.76 -5.20
CA GLY A 24 -13.69 -17.38 -3.88
C GLY A 24 -13.12 -16.53 -2.76
N GLN A 25 -12.78 -17.21 -1.66
CA GLN A 25 -12.17 -16.64 -0.47
C GLN A 25 -10.92 -17.45 -0.12
N GLN A 26 -9.88 -16.78 0.37
CA GLN A 26 -8.65 -17.39 0.82
C GLN A 26 -8.28 -16.90 2.22
N LYS A 27 -7.82 -17.80 3.09
CA LYS A 27 -7.18 -17.46 4.36
C LYS A 27 -5.67 -17.43 4.18
N ILE A 28 -5.04 -16.33 4.59
CA ILE A 28 -3.61 -16.08 4.45
C ILE A 28 -3.03 -15.88 5.84
N LEU A 29 -2.09 -16.75 6.24
CA LEU A 29 -1.29 -16.53 7.44
C LEU A 29 -0.16 -15.55 7.11
N VAL A 30 -0.13 -14.44 7.82
CA VAL A 30 0.91 -13.41 7.78
C VAL A 30 1.75 -13.56 9.05
N PRO A 31 3.04 -13.94 8.93
CA PRO A 31 3.96 -13.99 10.07
C PRO A 31 4.09 -12.64 10.78
N GLU A 32 4.47 -12.65 12.06
CA GLU A 32 4.54 -11.43 12.89
C GLU A 32 5.61 -10.43 12.44
N ASP A 33 6.66 -10.90 11.76
CA ASP A 33 7.74 -10.08 11.22
C ASP A 33 7.40 -9.44 9.86
N VAL A 34 6.25 -9.79 9.27
CA VAL A 34 5.80 -9.25 7.99
C VAL A 34 4.92 -8.02 8.20
N PRO A 35 5.32 -6.83 7.72
CA PRO A 35 4.52 -5.63 7.87
C PRO A 35 3.28 -5.67 6.96
N ILE A 36 2.13 -5.37 7.54
CA ILE A 36 0.92 -5.04 6.78
C ILE A 36 0.88 -3.53 6.60
N VAL A 37 0.91 -3.07 5.35
CA VAL A 37 0.90 -1.65 5.00
C VAL A 37 -0.45 -1.25 4.41
N ASN A 38 -0.96 -0.09 4.83
CA ASN A 38 -2.21 0.47 4.31
C ASN A 38 -1.99 1.92 3.84
N LEU A 39 -2.74 2.33 2.81
CA LEU A 39 -2.78 3.72 2.36
C LEU A 39 -3.85 4.47 3.15
N VAL A 40 -3.44 5.55 3.80
CA VAL A 40 -4.34 6.42 4.58
C VAL A 40 -4.18 7.87 4.12
N PRO A 41 -5.23 8.72 4.24
CA PRO A 41 -5.10 10.14 4.02
C PRO A 41 -3.96 10.73 4.86
N ALA A 42 -3.15 11.58 4.25
CA ALA A 42 -1.97 12.17 4.88
C ALA A 42 -1.82 13.64 4.48
N ASP A 43 -0.98 14.35 5.23
CA ASP A 43 -0.63 15.74 4.97
C ASP A 43 0.67 15.87 4.16
N ARG A 44 0.78 16.98 3.41
CA ARG A 44 1.96 17.31 2.59
C ARG A 44 3.26 17.38 3.39
N SER A 45 3.20 17.64 4.70
CA SER A 45 4.37 17.64 5.59
C SER A 45 5.12 16.31 5.63
N LEU A 46 4.53 15.18 5.18
CA LEU A 46 5.27 13.92 5.02
C LEU A 46 6.27 13.93 3.86
N LEU A 47 6.12 14.83 2.89
CA LEU A 47 7.01 14.91 1.74
C LEU A 47 8.29 15.66 2.13
N LYS A 48 9.30 14.89 2.54
CA LYS A 48 10.63 15.38 2.93
C LYS A 48 11.71 14.65 2.16
N VAL A 49 12.88 15.26 2.05
CA VAL A 49 14.06 14.62 1.47
C VAL A 49 14.33 13.29 2.18
N GLY A 50 14.55 12.22 1.41
CA GLY A 50 14.80 10.87 1.92
C GLY A 50 13.55 10.01 2.14
N VAL A 51 12.35 10.57 2.04
CA VAL A 51 11.11 9.78 2.12
C VAL A 51 10.88 9.02 0.81
N LYS A 52 10.67 7.70 0.92
CA LYS A 52 10.31 6.85 -0.22
C LYS A 52 8.89 7.15 -0.66
N ILE A 53 8.67 7.27 -1.96
CA ILE A 53 7.35 7.53 -2.53
C ILE A 53 7.00 6.56 -3.65
N VAL A 54 5.70 6.37 -3.84
CA VAL A 54 5.12 5.87 -5.09
C VAL A 54 4.29 7.02 -5.65
N SER A 55 4.49 7.37 -6.92
CA SER A 55 3.73 8.43 -7.57
C SER A 55 3.15 7.95 -8.89
N PHE A 56 1.87 8.26 -9.10
CA PHE A 56 1.23 8.12 -10.39
C PHE A 56 1.37 9.45 -11.12
N VAL A 57 2.06 9.43 -12.26
CA VAL A 57 2.42 10.62 -13.01
C VAL A 57 1.82 10.63 -14.40
N THR A 58 1.58 11.84 -14.92
CA THR A 58 1.37 12.07 -16.36
C THR A 58 2.64 12.67 -16.93
N GLN A 59 3.11 12.14 -18.06
CA GLN A 59 4.25 12.69 -18.79
C GLN A 59 3.77 13.61 -19.91
N GLY A 60 4.27 14.84 -19.93
CA GLY A 60 4.06 15.80 -21.01
C GLY A 60 4.89 15.47 -22.25
N ALA A 61 4.55 16.10 -23.38
CA ALA A 61 5.29 15.93 -24.64
C ALA A 61 6.74 16.41 -24.58
N ASP A 62 7.03 17.33 -23.66
CA ASP A 62 8.35 17.83 -23.30
C ASP A 62 9.12 16.91 -22.32
N GLY A 63 8.50 15.81 -21.89
CA GLY A 63 9.05 14.88 -20.92
C GLY A 63 8.77 15.23 -19.46
N THR A 64 8.13 16.38 -19.17
CA THR A 64 7.83 16.82 -17.80
C THR A 64 6.87 15.84 -17.12
N LEU A 65 7.19 15.44 -15.88
CA LEU A 65 6.34 14.58 -15.07
C LEU A 65 5.48 15.41 -14.12
N THR A 66 4.16 15.30 -14.24
CA THR A 66 3.20 15.89 -13.29
C THR A 66 2.61 14.80 -12.42
N ALA A 67 2.81 14.89 -11.11
CA ALA A 67 2.24 13.95 -10.15
C ALA A 67 0.72 14.15 -10.00
N GLN A 68 -0.05 13.08 -10.23
CA GLN A 68 -1.50 13.02 -10.02
C GLN A 68 -1.82 12.60 -8.58
N SER A 69 -1.06 11.64 -8.06
CA SER A 69 -1.13 11.20 -6.67
C SER A 69 0.23 10.74 -6.17
N ILE A 70 0.41 10.84 -4.85
CA ILE A 70 1.64 10.44 -4.17
C ILE A 70 1.26 9.67 -2.91
N SER A 71 1.74 8.44 -2.80
CA SER A 71 1.79 7.69 -1.55
C SER A 71 3.19 7.89 -0.95
N ALA A 72 3.27 8.42 0.26
CA ALA A 72 4.53 8.71 0.94
C ALA A 72 4.76 7.73 2.10
N GLY A 73 6.01 7.27 2.23
CA GLY A 73 6.43 6.38 3.29
C GLY A 73 6.45 7.07 4.65
N LYS A 74 5.54 6.71 5.54
CA LYS A 74 5.55 7.17 6.93
C LYS A 74 6.50 6.28 7.76
N ASP A 75 7.27 6.90 8.65
CA ASP A 75 8.14 6.19 9.61
C ASP A 75 9.13 5.20 8.96
N GLY A 76 9.61 5.52 7.74
CA GLY A 76 10.59 4.70 7.01
C GLY A 76 9.99 3.54 6.20
N VAL A 77 8.67 3.35 6.24
CA VAL A 77 7.96 2.33 5.45
C VAL A 77 8.06 2.65 3.95
N THR A 78 8.36 1.65 3.12
CA THR A 78 8.22 1.78 1.66
C THR A 78 6.74 1.63 1.28
N PRO A 79 6.11 2.61 0.60
CA PRO A 79 4.72 2.49 0.19
C PRO A 79 4.50 1.30 -0.77
N PRO A 80 3.34 0.60 -0.71
CA PRO A 80 3.01 -0.47 -1.64
C PRO A 80 2.70 0.08 -3.04
N MET A 81 2.92 -0.75 -4.08
CA MET A 81 2.55 -0.50 -5.48
C MET A 81 1.57 -1.56 -6.00
#